data_AF-A0AA96F7V1-F1
#
_entry.id   AF-A0AA96F7V1-F1
#
_cell.length_a   1.000
_cell.length_b   1.000
_cell.length_c   1.000
_cell.angle_alpha   90.00
_cell.angle_beta   90.00
_cell.angle_gamma   90.00
#
_symmetry.space_group_name_H-M   'P 1'
#
loop_
_entity.id
_entity.type
_entity.pdbx_description
1 polymer ?
#
loop_
_entity_poly.entity_id
_entity_poly.type
_entity_poly.pdbx_seq_one_letter_code
_entity_poly.pdbx_strand_id
1 'polypeptide(L)'
;MLPAHRAQTDAPDERAYRASVLSIGWQVAAVCAGLVVAGGALALVYVWWQTTPAQLNESHGSHDVLIYMNPVDLVVAGLIVGAGAVLCAGLAAWLIARRAIRPLDEAFRMQRRFIADASHELRTPIAVVSARAQQLAAMTPEDDERRDVVDALREDARIMSGVVDELLELASDSGATARDSAEGDDA
;
A
#
# COMPACT_ATOMS: atom_id res chain seq x y z
N MET A 1 -30.59 33.16 -28.60
CA MET A 1 -30.36 31.89 -29.33
C MET A 1 -29.13 31.23 -28.72
N LEU A 2 -29.34 30.22 -27.89
CA LEU A 2 -28.31 29.47 -27.15
C LEU A 2 -28.11 28.11 -27.82
N PRO A 3 -26.90 27.71 -28.22
CA PRO A 3 -26.63 26.31 -28.52
C PRO A 3 -26.26 25.59 -27.20
N ALA A 4 -27.18 24.75 -26.73
CA ALA A 4 -26.92 23.80 -25.66
C ALA A 4 -26.01 22.68 -26.18
N HIS A 5 -24.70 22.86 -26.01
CA HIS A 5 -23.73 21.80 -26.23
C HIS A 5 -23.84 20.81 -25.07
N ARG A 6 -24.40 19.64 -25.33
CA ARG A 6 -24.46 18.53 -24.36
C ARG A 6 -23.03 18.21 -23.91
N ALA A 7 -22.79 18.34 -22.62
CA ALA A 7 -21.64 17.74 -21.97
C ALA A 7 -21.89 16.22 -21.92
N GLN A 8 -21.30 15.49 -22.86
CA GLN A 8 -21.18 14.05 -22.77
C GLN A 8 -20.01 13.78 -21.82
N THR A 9 -20.30 13.71 -20.53
CA THR A 9 -19.36 13.16 -19.55
C THR A 9 -19.35 11.65 -19.75
N ASP A 10 -18.44 11.17 -20.60
CA ASP A 10 -18.00 9.78 -20.56
C ASP A 10 -17.27 9.61 -19.23
N ALA A 11 -18.02 9.24 -18.18
CA ALA A 11 -17.42 8.81 -16.93
C ALA A 11 -16.80 7.42 -17.20
N PRO A 12 -15.47 7.27 -17.27
CA PRO A 12 -14.85 5.98 -17.52
C PRO A 12 -15.29 5.00 -16.42
N ASP A 13 -15.68 3.80 -16.82
CA ASP A 13 -16.28 2.75 -16.01
C ASP A 13 -15.63 2.55 -14.62
N GLU A 14 -16.15 3.26 -13.62
CA GLU A 14 -15.71 3.17 -12.23
C GLU A 14 -15.93 1.76 -11.63
N ARG A 15 -16.83 0.98 -12.26
CA ARG A 15 -17.08 -0.43 -11.96
C ARG A 15 -15.97 -1.35 -12.48
N ALA A 16 -15.34 -1.02 -13.61
CA ALA A 16 -14.21 -1.77 -14.15
C ALA A 16 -12.95 -1.62 -13.26
N TYR A 17 -12.75 -0.44 -12.67
CA TYR A 17 -11.65 -0.20 -11.73
C TYR A 17 -11.86 -0.95 -10.40
N ARG A 18 -13.07 -0.94 -9.83
CA ARG A 18 -13.39 -1.69 -8.60
C ARG A 18 -13.29 -3.21 -8.77
N ALA A 19 -13.69 -3.74 -9.92
CA ALA A 19 -13.56 -5.16 -10.24
C ALA A 19 -12.10 -5.62 -10.35
N SER A 20 -11.20 -4.73 -10.79
CA SER A 20 -9.76 -5.01 -10.91
C SER A 20 -9.06 -5.11 -9.54
N VAL A 21 -9.56 -4.42 -8.52
CA VAL A 21 -8.99 -4.47 -7.17
C VAL A 21 -9.41 -5.76 -6.44
N LEU A 22 -10.65 -6.20 -6.63
CA LEU A 22 -11.19 -7.43 -6.04
C LEU A 22 -10.59 -8.71 -6.66
N SER A 23 -10.34 -8.72 -7.97
CA SER A 23 -9.78 -9.89 -8.65
C SER A 23 -8.35 -10.20 -8.19
N ILE A 24 -7.53 -9.18 -7.97
CA ILE A 24 -6.14 -9.38 -7.52
C ILE A 24 -6.09 -9.80 -6.04
N GLY A 25 -7.01 -9.32 -5.20
CA GLY A 25 -7.13 -9.78 -3.81
C GLY A 25 -7.53 -11.26 -3.72
N TRP A 26 -8.46 -11.68 -4.58
CA TRP A 26 -8.88 -13.08 -4.67
C TRP A 26 -7.79 -14.00 -5.22
N GLN A 27 -6.97 -13.54 -6.17
CA GLN A 27 -5.81 -14.31 -6.67
C GLN A 27 -4.79 -14.61 -5.58
N VAL A 28 -4.44 -13.64 -4.73
CA VAL A 28 -3.50 -13.85 -3.62
C VAL A 28 -4.09 -14.81 -2.59
N ALA A 29 -5.37 -14.64 -2.23
CA ALA A 29 -6.05 -15.55 -1.32
C ALA A 29 -6.13 -16.98 -1.88
N ALA A 30 -6.37 -17.13 -3.18
CA ALA A 30 -6.41 -18.42 -3.86
C ALA A 30 -5.03 -19.10 -3.89
N VAL A 31 -3.95 -18.36 -4.10
CA VAL A 31 -2.57 -18.90 -4.04
C VAL A 31 -2.23 -19.37 -2.62
N CYS A 32 -2.56 -18.59 -1.60
CA CYS A 32 -2.34 -18.98 -0.19
C CYS A 32 -3.17 -20.21 0.19
N ALA A 33 -4.46 -20.22 -0.16
CA ALA A 33 -5.33 -21.37 0.08
C ALA A 33 -4.82 -22.61 -0.66
N GLY A 34 -4.39 -22.46 -1.90
CA GLY A 34 -3.80 -23.53 -2.70
C GLY A 34 -2.53 -24.11 -2.07
N LEU A 35 -1.64 -23.27 -1.56
CA LEU A 35 -0.40 -23.70 -0.89
C LEU A 35 -0.68 -24.44 0.44
N VAL A 36 -1.62 -23.94 1.25
CA VAL A 36 -2.02 -24.61 2.50
C VAL A 36 -2.64 -25.98 2.20
N VAL A 37 -3.53 -26.07 1.22
CA VAL A 37 -4.16 -27.33 0.80
C VAL A 37 -3.13 -28.29 0.22
N ALA A 38 -2.20 -27.81 -0.62
CA ALA A 38 -1.14 -28.62 -1.20
C ALA A 38 -0.18 -29.17 -0.13
N GLY A 39 0.22 -28.34 0.84
CA GLY A 39 1.06 -28.78 1.96
C GLY A 39 0.37 -29.83 2.83
N GLY A 40 -0.91 -29.63 3.15
CA GLY A 40 -1.72 -30.62 3.86
C GLY A 40 -1.92 -31.92 3.09
N ALA A 41 -2.15 -31.84 1.78
CA ALA A 41 -2.28 -33.01 0.90
C ALA A 41 -0.97 -33.80 0.80
N LEU A 42 0.18 -33.13 0.69
CA LEU A 42 1.51 -33.76 0.73
C LEU A 42 1.76 -34.51 2.03
N ALA A 43 1.36 -33.93 3.17
CA ALA A 43 1.43 -34.59 4.46
C ALA A 43 0.57 -35.87 4.50
N LEU A 44 -0.67 -35.79 4.01
CA LEU A 44 -1.58 -36.93 3.95
C LEU A 44 -1.09 -38.02 3.00
N VAL A 45 -0.57 -37.66 1.83
CA VAL A 45 0.00 -38.60 0.85
C VAL A 45 1.24 -39.28 1.41
N TYR A 46 2.10 -38.55 2.14
CA TYR A 46 3.27 -39.14 2.79
C TYR A 46 2.87 -40.17 3.85
N VAL A 47 1.89 -39.84 4.72
CA VAL A 47 1.35 -40.76 5.73
C VAL A 47 0.66 -41.96 5.08
N TRP A 48 -0.09 -41.75 3.99
CA TRP A 48 -0.72 -42.82 3.23
C TRP A 48 0.30 -43.77 2.59
N TRP A 49 1.35 -43.21 2.01
CA TRP A 49 2.43 -43.99 1.39
C TRP A 49 3.16 -44.84 2.44
N GLN A 50 3.36 -44.30 3.65
CA GLN A 50 3.92 -45.05 4.77
C GLN A 50 2.99 -46.16 5.30
N THR A 51 1.68 -45.96 5.24
CA THR A 51 0.68 -46.94 5.70
C THR A 51 0.33 -48.00 4.66
N THR A 52 0.85 -47.93 3.44
CA THR A 52 0.69 -49.00 2.44
C THR A 52 1.66 -50.13 2.80
N PRO A 53 1.20 -51.21 3.44
CA PRO A 53 2.11 -52.22 3.95
C PRO A 53 2.67 -52.98 2.76
N ALA A 54 4.00 -52.95 2.60
CA ALA A 54 4.73 -53.94 1.81
C ALA A 54 4.64 -55.28 2.54
N GLN A 55 3.47 -55.92 2.49
CA GLN A 55 3.21 -57.26 3.01
C GLN A 55 2.48 -58.06 1.93
N LEU A 56 3.25 -58.53 0.94
CA LEU A 56 2.94 -59.78 0.26
C LEU A 56 4.22 -60.62 0.33
N ASN A 57 4.34 -61.43 1.40
CA ASN A 57 4.68 -62.86 1.33
C ASN A 57 5.49 -63.36 2.54
N GLU A 58 4.92 -63.41 3.75
CA GLU A 58 5.27 -64.50 4.69
C GLU A 58 4.02 -64.98 5.43
N SER A 59 3.82 -66.29 5.41
CA SER A 59 2.63 -67.00 5.87
C SER A 59 2.56 -67.14 7.39
N HIS A 60 1.40 -66.80 7.93
CA HIS A 60 0.77 -67.20 9.20
C HIS A 60 1.60 -67.99 10.24
N GLY A 61 1.85 -67.37 11.40
CA GLY A 61 2.32 -68.03 12.62
C GLY A 61 2.29 -67.10 13.86
N SER A 62 1.24 -67.24 14.68
CA SER A 62 1.14 -66.89 16.12
C SER A 62 1.54 -65.47 16.59
N HIS A 63 0.53 -64.62 16.75
CA HIS A 63 0.36 -63.54 17.76
C HIS A 63 1.60 -62.80 18.30
N ASP A 64 2.05 -61.78 17.55
CA ASP A 64 2.32 -60.43 18.08
C ASP A 64 2.51 -59.48 16.90
N VAL A 65 1.44 -58.77 16.52
CA VAL A 65 1.53 -57.68 15.53
C VAL A 65 2.07 -56.45 16.26
N LEU A 66 3.37 -56.49 16.55
CA LEU A 66 4.10 -55.34 17.08
C LEU A 66 4.32 -54.39 15.89
N ILE A 67 3.42 -53.44 15.71
CA ILE A 67 3.57 -52.35 14.75
C ILE A 67 4.84 -51.58 15.14
N TYR A 68 5.96 -51.89 14.49
CA TYR A 68 7.23 -51.20 14.69
C TYR A 68 7.13 -49.83 14.00
N MET A 69 6.50 -48.85 14.65
CA MET A 69 6.59 -47.46 14.20
C MET A 69 8.01 -46.99 14.48
N ASN A 70 8.82 -46.84 13.43
CA ASN A 70 10.15 -46.26 13.55
C ASN A 70 10.01 -44.78 13.95
N PRO A 71 10.47 -44.37 15.14
CA PRO A 71 10.32 -42.98 15.61
C PRO A 71 11.02 -41.98 14.68
N VAL A 72 12.04 -42.43 13.93
CA VAL A 72 12.72 -41.62 12.92
C VAL A 72 11.77 -41.17 11.82
N ASP A 73 10.89 -42.06 11.33
CA ASP A 73 9.98 -41.71 10.23
C ASP A 73 8.94 -40.68 10.66
N LEU A 74 8.46 -40.75 11.91
CA LEU A 74 7.54 -39.78 12.48
C LEU A 74 8.20 -38.39 12.62
N VAL A 75 9.47 -38.35 13.03
CA VAL A 75 10.23 -37.10 13.15
C VAL A 75 10.49 -36.50 11.77
N VAL A 76 10.90 -37.30 10.79
CA VAL A 76 11.12 -36.83 9.41
C VAL A 76 9.83 -36.30 8.80
N ALA A 77 8.69 -36.98 8.99
CA ALA A 77 7.39 -36.51 8.56
C ALA A 77 7.05 -35.14 9.17
N GLY A 78 7.21 -35.00 10.49
CA GLY A 78 6.94 -33.76 11.21
C GLY A 78 7.82 -32.61 10.74
N LEU A 79 9.10 -32.86 10.45
CA LEU A 79 10.02 -31.85 9.94
C LEU A 79 9.64 -31.37 8.54
N ILE A 80 9.25 -32.27 7.63
CA ILE A 80 8.83 -31.90 6.28
C ILE A 80 7.56 -31.06 6.32
N VAL A 81 6.55 -31.48 7.11
CA VAL A 81 5.29 -30.74 7.25
C VAL A 81 5.53 -29.38 7.91
N GLY A 82 6.34 -29.33 8.97
CA GLY A 82 6.68 -28.09 9.66
C GLY A 82 7.44 -27.11 8.75
N ALA A 83 8.45 -27.59 8.03
CA ALA A 83 9.20 -26.78 7.08
C ALA A 83 8.30 -26.26 5.94
N GLY A 84 7.43 -27.12 5.39
CA GLY A 84 6.45 -26.73 4.37
C GLY A 84 5.48 -25.65 4.86
N ALA A 85 4.96 -25.78 6.08
CA ALA A 85 4.08 -24.79 6.70
C ALA A 85 4.78 -23.44 6.90
N VAL A 86 6.03 -23.43 7.39
CA VAL A 86 6.83 -22.21 7.58
C VAL A 86 7.11 -21.52 6.24
N LEU A 87 7.50 -22.28 5.21
CA LEU A 87 7.74 -21.73 3.87
C LEU A 87 6.47 -21.13 3.27
N CYS A 88 5.33 -21.81 3.39
CA CYS A 88 4.05 -21.29 2.92
C CYS A 88 3.64 -20.01 3.66
N ALA A 89 3.79 -19.99 4.99
CA ALA A 89 3.49 -18.82 5.80
C ALA A 89 4.41 -17.64 5.45
N GLY A 90 5.71 -17.88 5.27
CA GLY A 90 6.67 -16.86 4.85
C GLY A 90 6.37 -16.28 3.47
N LEU A 91 6.04 -17.13 2.50
CA LEU A 91 5.68 -16.69 1.15
C LEU A 91 4.36 -15.90 1.14
N ALA A 92 3.36 -16.36 1.89
CA ALA A 92 2.09 -15.66 2.05
C ALA A 92 2.29 -14.27 2.68
N ALA A 93 3.06 -14.19 3.78
CA ALA A 93 3.38 -12.92 4.43
C ALA A 93 4.14 -11.97 3.50
N TRP A 94 5.13 -12.48 2.76
CA TRP A 94 5.90 -11.70 1.80
C TRP A 94 5.03 -11.15 0.66
N LEU A 95 4.13 -11.96 0.11
CA LEU A 95 3.19 -11.53 -0.95
C LEU A 95 2.21 -10.47 -0.44
N ILE A 96 1.64 -10.66 0.75
CA ILE A 96 0.71 -9.70 1.37
C ILE A 96 1.43 -8.37 1.62
N ALA A 97 2.64 -8.40 2.19
CA ALA A 97 3.44 -7.20 2.43
C ALA A 97 3.74 -6.44 1.12
N ARG A 98 4.21 -7.14 0.09
CA ARG A 98 4.52 -6.53 -1.22
C ARG A 98 3.28 -5.92 -1.88
N ARG A 99 2.11 -6.55 -1.71
CA ARG A 99 0.82 -6.08 -2.21
C ARG A 99 0.34 -4.84 -1.45
N ALA A 100 0.53 -4.80 -0.13
CA ALA A 100 0.11 -3.68 0.72
C ALA A 100 0.97 -2.43 0.52
N ILE A 101 2.26 -2.60 0.21
CA ILE A 101 3.20 -1.48 -0.01
C ILE A 101 3.00 -0.83 -1.38
N ARG A 102 2.71 -1.59 -2.44
CA ARG A 102 2.54 -1.05 -3.80
C ARG A 102 1.51 0.09 -3.95
N PRO A 103 0.29 0.04 -3.36
CA PRO A 103 -0.66 1.14 -3.44
C PRO A 103 -0.21 2.37 -2.63
N LEU A 104 0.69 2.21 -1.67
CA LEU A 104 1.17 3.31 -0.83
C LEU A 104 2.03 4.29 -1.64
N ASP A 105 2.90 3.78 -2.51
CA ASP A 105 3.71 4.62 -3.41
C ASP A 105 2.83 5.42 -4.38
N GLU A 106 1.79 4.79 -4.91
CA GLU A 106 0.83 5.46 -5.80
C GLU A 106 0.05 6.53 -5.04
N ALA A 107 -0.38 6.24 -3.81
CA ALA A 107 -1.07 7.19 -2.95
C ALA A 107 -0.20 8.40 -2.60
N PHE A 108 1.08 8.18 -2.24
CA PHE A 108 2.01 9.29 -1.97
C PHE A 108 2.31 10.12 -3.20
N ARG A 109 2.48 9.50 -4.37
CA ARG A 109 2.63 10.22 -5.64
C ARG A 109 1.39 11.07 -5.95
N MET A 110 0.20 10.53 -5.77
CA MET A 110 -1.05 11.27 -5.99
C MET A 110 -1.18 12.44 -5.02
N GLN A 111 -0.90 12.23 -3.74
CA GLN A 111 -0.94 13.27 -2.70
C GLN A 111 -0.01 14.44 -3.04
N ARG A 112 1.24 14.15 -3.48
CA ARG A 112 2.20 15.20 -3.86
C ARG A 112 1.73 16.02 -5.05
N ARG A 113 1.17 15.35 -6.06
CA ARG A 113 0.60 16.02 -7.23
C ARG A 113 -0.56 16.93 -6.84
N PHE A 114 -1.46 16.42 -6.00
CA PHE A 114 -2.57 17.19 -5.48
C PHE A 114 -2.10 18.41 -4.68
N ILE A 115 -1.11 18.27 -3.79
CA ILE A 115 -0.55 19.40 -3.04
C ILE A 115 0.09 20.42 -3.98
N ALA A 116 0.89 19.98 -4.95
CA ALA A 116 1.51 20.87 -5.92
C ALA A 116 0.46 21.67 -6.73
N ASP A 117 -0.55 20.98 -7.25
CA ASP A 117 -1.63 21.59 -8.02
C ASP A 117 -2.45 22.57 -7.17
N ALA A 118 -2.84 22.15 -5.96
CA ALA A 118 -3.58 23.00 -5.02
C ALA A 118 -2.78 24.25 -4.64
N SER A 119 -1.48 24.13 -4.37
CA SER A 119 -0.64 25.28 -4.04
C SER A 119 -0.50 26.26 -5.21
N HIS A 120 -0.46 25.77 -6.45
CA HIS A 120 -0.49 26.64 -7.64
C HIS A 120 -1.81 27.39 -7.75
N GLU A 121 -2.95 26.72 -7.51
CA GLU A 121 -4.26 27.37 -7.53
C GLU A 121 -4.47 28.33 -6.35
N LEU A 122 -3.84 28.08 -5.19
CA LEU A 122 -3.92 28.95 -4.00
C LEU A 122 -2.98 30.16 -4.07
N ARG A 123 -1.86 30.07 -4.79
CA ARG A 123 -0.90 31.18 -4.92
C ARG A 123 -1.54 32.42 -5.54
N THR A 124 -2.36 32.24 -6.57
CA THR A 124 -3.04 33.35 -7.26
C THR A 124 -4.01 34.12 -6.35
N PRO A 125 -5.01 33.49 -5.68
CA PRO A 125 -5.90 34.21 -4.77
C PRO A 125 -5.17 34.80 -3.57
N ILE A 126 -4.13 34.13 -3.02
CA ILE A 126 -3.32 34.69 -1.93
C ILE A 126 -2.55 35.94 -2.41
N ALA A 127 -1.99 35.92 -3.61
CA ALA A 127 -1.33 37.09 -4.18
C ALA A 127 -2.30 38.27 -4.33
N VAL A 128 -3.55 38.01 -4.74
CA VAL A 128 -4.60 39.03 -4.82
C VAL A 128 -4.94 39.60 -3.44
N VAL A 129 -5.12 38.75 -2.42
CA VAL A 129 -5.40 39.19 -1.05
C VAL A 129 -4.23 39.99 -0.48
N SER A 130 -2.99 39.53 -0.67
CA SER A 130 -1.78 40.23 -0.24
C SER A 130 -1.64 41.60 -0.90
N ALA A 131 -1.87 41.71 -2.21
CA ALA A 131 -1.84 42.98 -2.91
C ALA A 131 -2.91 43.96 -2.37
N ARG A 132 -4.13 43.47 -2.10
CA ARG A 132 -5.20 44.28 -1.52
C ARG A 132 -4.88 44.71 -0.08
N ALA A 133 -4.31 43.84 0.74
CA ALA A 133 -3.90 44.16 2.10
C ALA A 133 -2.76 45.21 2.11
N GLN A 134 -1.78 45.09 1.21
CA GLN A 134 -0.73 46.09 1.04
C GLN A 134 -1.26 47.44 0.57
N GLN A 135 -2.20 47.44 -0.38
CA GLN A 135 -2.84 48.66 -0.84
C GLN A 135 -3.63 49.33 0.27
N LEU A 136 -4.38 48.55 1.06
CA LEU A 136 -5.14 49.07 2.20
C LEU A 136 -4.22 49.65 3.27
N ALA A 137 -3.10 48.99 3.58
CA ALA A 137 -2.08 49.50 4.49
C ALA A 137 -1.48 50.82 4.00
N ALA A 138 -1.18 50.94 2.70
CA ALA A 138 -0.66 52.18 2.12
C ALA A 138 -1.67 53.35 2.15
N MET A 139 -2.97 53.06 2.18
CA MET A 139 -4.05 54.05 2.26
C MET A 139 -4.47 54.39 3.69
N THR A 140 -3.98 53.66 4.70
CA THR A 140 -4.39 53.82 6.10
C THR A 140 -3.32 54.60 6.88
N PRO A 141 -3.62 55.84 7.31
CA PRO A 141 -2.70 56.63 8.13
C PRO A 141 -2.27 55.91 9.42
N GLU A 142 -1.10 56.29 9.97
CA GLU A 142 -0.59 55.72 11.23
C GLU A 142 -1.52 56.01 12.43
N ASP A 143 -2.27 57.09 12.38
CA ASP A 143 -3.20 57.56 13.41
C ASP A 143 -4.65 57.08 13.20
N ASP A 144 -4.93 56.30 12.16
CA ASP A 144 -6.25 55.70 11.94
C ASP A 144 -6.49 54.57 12.95
N GLU A 145 -7.66 54.58 13.60
CA GLU A 145 -8.08 53.57 14.58
C GLU A 145 -8.08 52.15 14.02
N ARG A 146 -8.18 51.99 12.69
CA ARG A 146 -8.17 50.69 12.00
C ARG A 146 -6.77 50.17 11.70
N ARG A 147 -5.71 50.93 11.99
CA ARG A 147 -4.34 50.60 11.59
C ARG A 147 -3.91 49.21 12.05
N ASP A 148 -4.17 48.88 13.31
CA ASP A 148 -3.85 47.57 13.90
C ASP A 148 -4.51 46.41 13.14
N VAL A 149 -5.76 46.58 12.72
CA VAL A 149 -6.51 45.57 11.95
C VAL A 149 -5.94 45.39 10.55
N VAL A 150 -5.53 46.49 9.92
CA VAL A 150 -4.93 46.47 8.57
C VAL A 150 -3.56 45.81 8.59
N ASP A 151 -2.74 46.08 9.61
CA ASP A 151 -1.44 45.44 9.78
C ASP A 151 -1.58 43.95 10.10
N ALA A 152 -2.57 43.57 10.93
CA ALA A 152 -2.91 42.16 11.16
C ALA A 152 -3.32 41.44 9.87
N LEU A 153 -4.20 42.03 9.05
CA LEU A 153 -4.63 41.45 7.78
C LEU A 153 -3.46 41.26 6.80
N ARG A 154 -2.51 42.21 6.78
CA ARG A 154 -1.29 42.10 5.98
C ARG A 154 -0.37 40.98 6.48
N GLU A 155 -0.30 40.78 7.79
CA GLU A 155 0.47 39.68 8.38
C GLU A 155 -0.16 38.32 8.07
N ASP A 156 -1.48 38.19 8.22
CA ASP A 156 -2.22 36.96 7.90
C ASP A 156 -2.00 36.55 6.44
N ALA A 157 -2.06 37.51 5.50
CA ALA A 157 -1.79 37.23 4.08
C ALA A 157 -0.33 36.77 3.83
N ARG A 158 0.62 37.23 4.64
CA ARG A 158 2.04 36.79 4.57
C ARG A 158 2.20 35.39 5.14
N ILE A 159 1.57 35.10 6.28
CA ILE A 159 1.56 33.77 6.90
C ILE A 159 0.95 32.74 5.95
N MET A 160 -0.19 33.05 5.32
CA MET A 160 -0.82 32.15 4.34
C MET A 160 0.11 31.82 3.16
N SER A 161 0.84 32.82 2.64
CA SER A 161 1.84 32.59 1.60
C SER A 161 2.95 31.64 2.09
N GLY A 162 3.48 31.89 3.28
CA GLY A 162 4.54 31.09 3.89
C GLY A 162 4.13 29.63 4.12
N VAL A 163 2.91 29.38 4.62
CA VAL A 163 2.38 28.02 4.82
C VAL A 163 2.26 27.28 3.48
N VAL A 164 1.79 27.93 2.42
CA VAL A 164 1.69 27.30 1.09
C VAL A 164 3.07 26.95 0.52
N ASP A 165 4.05 27.83 0.69
CA ASP A 165 5.42 27.57 0.24
C ASP A 165 6.09 26.44 1.06
N GLU A 166 5.88 26.39 2.38
CA GLU A 166 6.40 25.30 3.23
C GLU A 166 5.77 23.94 2.89
N LEU A 167 4.46 23.90 2.61
CA LEU A 167 3.78 22.68 2.15
C LEU A 167 4.33 22.17 0.80
N LEU A 168 4.71 23.09 -0.10
CA LEU A 168 5.35 22.75 -1.39
C LEU A 168 6.77 22.22 -1.20
N GLU A 169 7.53 22.81 -0.29
CA GLU A 169 8.88 22.36 0.05
C GLU A 169 8.84 20.93 0.61
N LEU A 170 7.95 20.67 1.57
CA LEU A 170 7.75 19.33 2.13
C LEU A 170 7.31 18.29 1.09
N ALA A 171 6.41 18.68 0.18
CA ALA A 171 5.91 17.80 -0.88
C ALA A 171 6.99 17.46 -1.94
N SER A 172 7.90 18.40 -2.21
CA SER A 172 8.98 18.26 -3.19
C SER A 172 10.21 17.52 -2.63
N ASP A 173 10.65 17.84 -1.41
CA ASP A 173 11.85 17.27 -0.78
C ASP A 173 11.72 15.77 -0.46
N SER A 174 10.52 15.35 -0.05
CA SER A 174 10.22 13.93 0.18
C SER A 174 10.46 13.05 -1.08
N GLY A 175 10.64 13.65 -2.28
CA GLY A 175 10.82 12.95 -3.56
C GLY A 175 12.27 12.89 -4.02
N ALA A 176 13.12 13.78 -3.53
CA ALA A 176 14.56 13.80 -3.81
C ALA A 176 15.29 12.69 -3.02
N THR A 177 14.90 12.49 -1.76
CA THR A 177 15.43 11.43 -0.88
C THR A 177 15.20 10.01 -1.40
N ALA A 178 14.11 9.76 -2.14
CA ALA A 178 13.82 8.46 -2.75
C ALA A 178 14.64 8.18 -4.03
N ARG A 179 15.12 9.21 -4.74
CA ARG A 179 15.97 9.04 -5.93
C ARG A 179 17.44 8.83 -5.56
N ASP A 180 17.92 9.52 -4.52
CA ASP A 180 19.30 9.39 -4.03
C ASP A 180 19.60 7.99 -3.47
N SER A 181 18.58 7.34 -2.88
CA SER A 181 18.71 5.97 -2.35
C SER A 181 18.81 4.88 -3.44
N ALA A 182 18.43 5.17 -4.68
CA ALA A 182 18.48 4.22 -5.79
C ALA A 182 19.77 4.33 -6.63
N GLU A 183 20.52 5.42 -6.47
CA GLU A 183 21.77 5.67 -7.22
C GLU A 183 23.04 5.34 -6.41
N GLY A 184 22.88 5.04 -5.10
CA GLY A 184 23.97 4.68 -4.20
C GLY A 184 24.31 3.19 -4.07
N ASP A 185 23.64 2.29 -4.79
CA ASP A 185 23.88 0.83 -4.74
C ASP A 185 24.67 0.29 -5.96
N ASP A 186 25.08 1.18 -6.88
CA ASP A 186 25.78 0.85 -8.13
C ASP A 186 27.26 1.34 -8.18
N ALA A 187 27.87 1.62 -7.02
CA ALA A 187 29.27 2.07 -6.89
C ALA A 187 30.09 1.16 -5.95
#